data_AF-A0A7K6DN11-F1
#
_entry.id   AF-A0A7K6DN11-F1
#
_cell.length_a   1.000
_cell.length_b   1.000
_cell.length_c   1.000
_cell.angle_alpha   90.00
_cell.angle_beta   90.00
_cell.angle_gamma   90.00
#
_symmetry.space_group_name_H-M   'P 1'
#
loop_
_entity.id
_entity.type
_entity.pdbx_description
1 polymer ?
#
loop_
_entity_poly.entity_id
_entity_poly.type
_entity_poly.pdbx_seq_one_letter_code
_entity_poly.pdbx_strand_id
1 'polypeptide(L)'
;TECEKEPGSLLWIFVMAGNIVRGMGETPIMPLGISYLEDFAKAENSPFYLACLHTATVIGPFLGLLLASFCAELFVDVGSVGADEITITATDARWVGAWWLGILICALLNLLVGIPFWFLPKSLVKEGETNEPEGTGEKSAAPLQENDKNEAKQTIHAEQWSILSIKHRTDSWPYFIPDFIPFLKALFHNPVYMLFICITILQFSAFDGMISFMPKYLEQQFGKSASDAIFLIGVYNLPVLCVGYFSGGLFMKKFKINIYQAANIAFWVSLLEYLLYFAAYWTVCDTSPVAGLTVSYQ
;
A
#
# COMPACT_ATOMS: atom_id res chain seq x y z
N THR A 1 -27.28 19.03 43.38
CA THR A 1 -26.27 19.32 42.35
C THR A 1 -26.50 18.34 41.22
N GLU A 2 -27.24 18.79 40.21
CA GLU A 2 -27.52 18.00 39.02
C GLU A 2 -26.19 17.71 38.29
N CYS A 3 -25.90 16.45 38.03
CA CYS A 3 -24.97 16.10 36.96
C CYS A 3 -25.67 16.53 35.65
N GLU A 4 -25.24 17.66 35.07
CA GLU A 4 -25.50 17.90 33.66
C GLU A 4 -24.95 16.69 32.90
N LYS A 5 -25.85 15.97 32.22
CA LYS A 5 -25.45 15.06 31.16
C LYS A 5 -24.72 15.90 30.12
N GLU A 6 -23.41 15.76 30.02
CA GLU A 6 -22.67 16.29 28.88
C GLU A 6 -23.43 15.87 27.61
N PRO A 7 -23.83 16.82 26.74
CA PRO A 7 -24.36 16.46 25.46
C PRO A 7 -23.22 15.80 24.68
N GLY A 8 -23.25 14.48 24.61
CA GLY A 8 -22.30 13.71 23.81
C GLY A 8 -22.30 14.26 22.39
N SER A 9 -21.26 15.03 22.06
CA SER A 9 -21.15 15.71 20.78
C SER A 9 -21.03 14.65 19.68
N LEU A 10 -21.98 14.64 18.75
CA LEU A 10 -22.02 13.70 17.62
C LEU A 10 -20.93 13.99 16.56
N LEU A 11 -19.97 14.87 16.85
CA LEU A 11 -18.91 15.28 15.93
C LEU A 11 -18.05 14.12 15.41
N TRP A 12 -17.94 13.02 16.16
CA TRP A 12 -17.22 11.82 15.71
C TRP A 12 -17.84 11.16 14.47
N ILE A 13 -19.14 11.38 14.21
CA ILE A 13 -19.81 10.90 12.98
C ILE A 13 -19.20 11.54 11.74
N PHE A 14 -18.84 12.83 11.79
CA PHE A 14 -18.20 13.51 10.65
C PHE A 14 -16.81 12.94 10.36
N VAL A 15 -16.05 12.61 11.40
CA VAL A 15 -14.75 11.94 11.27
C VAL A 15 -14.92 10.54 10.66
N MET A 16 -15.93 9.79 11.09
CA MET A 16 -16.24 8.47 10.53
C MET A 16 -16.65 8.56 9.05
N ALA A 17 -17.58 9.47 8.71
CA ALA A 17 -17.99 9.69 7.33
C ALA A 17 -16.82 10.11 6.43
N GLY A 18 -15.95 11.00 6.92
CA GLY A 18 -14.75 11.42 6.22
C GLY A 18 -13.79 10.26 5.93
N ASN A 19 -13.57 9.35 6.88
CA ASN A 19 -12.73 8.17 6.68
C ASN A 19 -13.34 7.17 5.69
N ILE A 20 -14.66 7.02 5.66
CA ILE A 20 -15.35 6.19 4.67
C ILE A 20 -15.12 6.76 3.26
N VAL A 21 -15.33 8.06 3.07
CA VAL A 21 -15.12 8.73 1.78
C VAL A 21 -13.64 8.62 1.36
N ARG A 22 -12.70 8.81 2.30
CA ARG A 22 -11.27 8.60 2.08
C ARG A 22 -10.98 7.18 1.57
N GLY A 23 -11.54 6.17 2.22
CA GLY A 23 -11.36 4.76 1.83
C GLY A 23 -11.90 4.44 0.44
N MET A 24 -13.06 4.98 0.07
CA MET A 24 -13.62 4.83 -1.28
C MET A 24 -12.68 5.40 -2.36
N GLY A 25 -12.06 6.56 -2.10
CA GLY A 25 -11.11 7.18 -3.02
C GLY A 25 -9.77 6.45 -3.11
N GLU A 26 -9.32 5.82 -2.03
CA GLU A 26 -8.03 5.11 -1.96
C GLU A 26 -8.08 3.71 -2.63
N THR A 27 -9.24 3.04 -2.52
CA THR A 27 -9.45 1.65 -2.99
C THR A 27 -8.92 1.35 -4.40
N PRO A 28 -9.19 2.14 -5.46
CA PRO A 28 -8.78 1.80 -6.81
C PRO A 28 -7.30 2.08 -7.11
N ILE A 29 -6.59 2.84 -6.27
CA ILE A 29 -5.24 3.36 -6.61
C ILE A 29 -4.24 2.22 -6.81
N MET A 30 -4.15 1.30 -5.85
CA MET A 30 -3.19 0.19 -5.89
C MET A 30 -3.53 -0.85 -6.97
N PRO A 31 -4.77 -1.40 -7.02
CA PRO A 31 -5.10 -2.41 -8.03
C PRO A 31 -4.98 -1.88 -9.46
N LEU A 32 -5.51 -0.69 -9.75
CA LEU A 32 -5.44 -0.12 -11.10
C LEU A 32 -4.01 0.31 -11.45
N GLY A 33 -3.24 0.83 -10.49
CA GLY A 33 -1.85 1.22 -10.71
C GLY A 33 -0.96 0.03 -11.05
N ILE A 34 -1.11 -1.09 -10.34
CA ILE A 34 -0.37 -2.32 -10.61
C ILE A 34 -0.77 -2.90 -11.97
N SER A 35 -2.07 -3.05 -12.25
CA SER A 35 -2.52 -3.59 -13.54
C SER A 35 -2.06 -2.72 -14.72
N TYR A 36 -2.17 -1.40 -14.60
CA TYR A 36 -1.67 -0.47 -15.63
C TYR A 36 -0.17 -0.66 -15.86
N LEU A 37 0.62 -0.78 -14.79
CA LEU A 37 2.06 -0.97 -14.91
C LEU A 37 2.42 -2.29 -15.59
N GLU A 38 1.77 -3.39 -15.21
CA GLU A 38 2.03 -4.72 -15.76
C GLU A 38 1.61 -4.86 -17.22
N ASP A 39 0.53 -4.19 -17.64
CA ASP A 39 0.05 -4.22 -19.03
C ASP A 39 1.09 -3.67 -20.02
N PHE A 40 1.86 -2.65 -19.60
CA PHE A 40 2.86 -1.98 -20.44
C PHE A 40 4.31 -2.45 -20.19
N ALA A 41 4.56 -3.19 -19.11
CA ALA A 41 5.89 -3.68 -18.78
C ALA A 41 6.24 -4.98 -19.52
N LYS A 42 7.54 -5.18 -19.81
CA LYS A 42 8.06 -6.52 -20.13
C LYS A 42 8.05 -7.41 -18.89
N ALA A 43 7.76 -8.69 -19.05
CA ALA A 43 7.74 -9.66 -17.95
C ALA A 43 9.06 -9.71 -17.14
N GLU A 44 10.20 -9.48 -17.80
CA GLU A 44 11.53 -9.41 -17.16
C GLU A 44 11.73 -8.13 -16.31
N ASN A 45 11.11 -7.02 -16.71
CA ASN A 45 11.24 -5.73 -16.03
C ASN A 45 10.13 -5.48 -14.99
N SER A 46 8.99 -6.17 -15.10
CA SER A 46 7.85 -6.02 -14.21
C SER A 46 8.23 -6.07 -12.72
N PRO A 47 9.02 -7.05 -12.23
CA PRO A 47 9.40 -7.10 -10.80
C PRO A 47 10.15 -5.87 -10.32
N PHE A 48 10.99 -5.28 -11.16
CA PHE A 48 11.74 -4.07 -10.82
C PHE A 48 10.86 -2.82 -10.83
N TYR A 49 9.94 -2.70 -11.79
CA TYR A 49 9.01 -1.59 -11.81
C TYR A 49 8.02 -1.65 -10.64
N LEU A 50 7.52 -2.84 -10.29
CA LEU A 50 6.70 -3.04 -9.09
C LEU A 50 7.46 -2.65 -7.82
N ALA A 51 8.74 -3.00 -7.71
CA ALA A 51 9.56 -2.58 -6.59
C ALA A 51 9.75 -1.06 -6.52
N CYS A 52 9.92 -0.38 -7.66
CA CYS A 52 9.98 1.08 -7.71
C CYS A 52 8.64 1.70 -7.28
N LEU A 53 7.52 1.14 -7.76
CA LEU A 53 6.17 1.58 -7.39
C LEU A 53 5.93 1.43 -5.88
N HIS A 54 6.20 0.25 -5.31
CA HIS A 54 6.05 0.03 -3.86
C HIS A 54 6.98 0.90 -3.03
N THR A 55 8.23 1.12 -3.48
CA THR A 55 9.15 2.06 -2.80
C THR A 55 8.58 3.48 -2.79
N ALA A 56 8.04 3.95 -3.92
CA ALA A 56 7.37 5.25 -3.99
C ALA A 56 6.15 5.32 -3.06
N THR A 57 5.38 4.23 -2.95
CA THR A 57 4.26 4.14 -2.02
C THR A 57 4.71 4.28 -0.57
N VAL A 58 5.87 3.72 -0.17
CA VAL A 58 6.40 3.82 1.21
C VAL A 58 6.93 5.22 1.55
N ILE A 59 7.41 5.99 0.56
CA ILE A 59 7.81 7.39 0.76
C ILE A 59 6.61 8.25 1.22
N GLY A 60 5.39 7.93 0.78
CA GLY A 60 4.17 8.62 1.19
C GLY A 60 3.96 8.60 2.72
N PRO A 61 3.81 7.42 3.36
CA PRO A 61 3.79 7.26 4.81
C PRO A 61 4.97 7.91 5.52
N PHE A 62 6.17 7.94 4.92
CA PHE A 62 7.33 8.61 5.51
C PHE A 62 7.11 10.11 5.65
N LEU A 63 6.74 10.78 4.57
CA LEU A 63 6.41 12.20 4.60
C LEU A 63 5.18 12.47 5.50
N GLY A 64 4.23 11.54 5.50
CA GLY A 64 3.04 11.59 6.35
C GLY A 64 3.37 11.54 7.85
N LEU A 65 4.27 10.64 8.28
CA LEU A 65 4.72 10.56 9.68
C LEU A 65 5.54 11.78 10.09
N LEU A 66 6.38 12.33 9.21
CA LEU A 66 7.10 13.58 9.48
C LEU A 66 6.13 14.75 9.68
N LEU A 67 5.13 14.86 8.80
CA LEU A 67 4.08 15.87 8.93
C LEU A 67 3.24 15.64 10.19
N ALA A 68 2.93 14.38 10.52
CA ALA A 68 2.17 14.03 11.71
C ALA A 68 2.95 14.35 13.00
N SER A 69 4.26 14.10 13.02
CA SER A 69 5.15 14.48 14.13
C SER A 69 5.15 16.00 14.33
N PHE A 70 5.30 16.77 13.24
CA PHE A 70 5.21 18.23 13.27
C PHE A 70 3.84 18.72 13.80
N CYS A 71 2.74 18.14 13.32
CA CYS A 71 1.40 18.49 13.81
C CYS A 71 1.20 18.08 15.28
N ALA A 72 1.85 17.00 15.73
CA ALA A 72 1.79 16.53 17.11
C ALA A 72 2.57 17.43 18.09
N GLU A 73 3.62 18.11 17.60
CA GLU A 73 4.40 19.08 18.38
C GLU A 73 3.67 20.42 18.58
N LEU A 74 2.66 20.71 17.75
CA LEU A 74 1.82 21.90 17.89
C LEU A 74 0.60 21.59 18.77
N PHE A 75 0.28 22.50 19.70
CA PHE A 75 -0.91 22.34 20.54
C PHE A 75 -2.20 22.44 19.70
N VAL A 76 -3.22 21.66 20.05
CA VAL A 76 -4.47 21.53 19.28
C VAL A 76 -5.15 22.87 18.96
N ASP A 77 -5.09 23.81 19.91
CA ASP A 77 -5.69 25.15 19.83
C ASP A 77 -4.70 26.22 19.32
N VAL A 78 -3.80 25.81 18.43
CA VAL A 78 -2.83 26.70 17.77
C VAL A 78 -3.54 27.86 17.08
N GLY A 79 -3.17 29.10 17.45
CA GLY A 79 -3.76 30.33 16.91
C GLY A 79 -4.94 30.90 17.71
N SER A 80 -5.54 30.13 18.63
CA SER A 80 -6.57 30.61 19.56
C SER A 80 -6.05 30.91 20.97
N VAL A 81 -4.98 30.23 21.40
CA VAL A 81 -4.33 30.42 22.70
C VAL A 81 -2.88 30.90 22.48
N GLY A 82 -2.43 31.89 23.24
CA GLY A 82 -1.05 32.37 23.18
C GLY A 82 -0.09 31.36 23.80
N ALA A 83 1.11 31.19 23.22
CA ALA A 83 2.12 30.25 23.73
C ALA A 83 2.49 30.50 25.20
N ASP A 84 2.34 31.75 25.67
CA ASP A 84 2.63 32.18 27.02
C ASP A 84 1.56 31.74 28.06
N GLU A 85 0.36 31.36 27.60
CA GLU A 85 -0.73 30.83 28.45
C GLU A 85 -0.65 29.30 28.60
N ILE A 86 0.18 28.63 27.79
CA ILE A 86 0.30 27.17 27.78
C ILE A 86 1.31 26.75 28.86
N THR A 87 0.78 26.21 29.97
CA THR A 87 1.60 25.67 31.08
C THR A 87 1.98 24.20 30.92
N ILE A 88 1.51 23.55 29.85
CA ILE A 88 1.71 22.13 29.57
C ILE A 88 2.75 21.91 28.48
N THR A 89 3.54 20.84 28.62
CA THR A 89 4.56 20.44 27.64
C THR A 89 4.06 19.29 26.77
N ALA A 90 4.72 19.06 25.63
CA ALA A 90 4.38 17.96 24.69
C ALA A 90 4.51 16.53 25.26
N THR A 91 5.06 16.41 26.48
CA THR A 91 5.17 15.16 27.25
C THR A 91 4.02 14.97 28.25
N ASP A 92 3.20 15.98 28.50
CA ASP A 92 2.06 15.91 29.41
C ASP A 92 0.93 15.10 28.77
N ALA A 93 0.25 14.25 29.53
CA ALA A 93 -0.87 13.42 29.05
C ALA A 93 -2.06 14.25 28.54
N ARG A 94 -2.16 15.53 28.94
CA ARG A 94 -3.18 16.48 28.45
C ARG A 94 -2.82 17.10 27.10
N TRP A 95 -1.59 16.91 26.62
CA TRP A 95 -1.17 17.44 25.34
C TRP A 95 -1.87 16.72 24.20
N VAL A 96 -2.62 17.47 23.40
CA VAL A 96 -3.22 16.99 22.16
C VAL A 96 -2.61 17.80 21.02
N GLY A 97 -2.03 17.09 20.06
CA GLY A 97 -1.47 17.70 18.86
C GLY A 97 -2.54 18.31 17.95
N ALA A 98 -2.15 19.26 17.10
CA ALA A 98 -2.98 19.85 16.05
C ALA A 98 -3.23 18.87 14.87
N TRP A 99 -3.79 17.70 15.14
CA TRP A 99 -4.03 16.61 14.19
C TRP A 99 -4.86 17.04 12.96
N TRP A 100 -5.78 17.98 13.15
CA TRP A 100 -6.65 18.50 12.09
C TRP A 100 -5.86 19.23 10.99
N LEU A 101 -4.73 19.85 11.34
CA LEU A 101 -3.89 20.58 10.40
C LEU A 101 -3.29 19.64 9.35
N GLY A 102 -2.83 18.46 9.79
CA GLY A 102 -2.29 17.44 8.90
C GLY A 102 -3.31 16.95 7.87
N ILE A 103 -4.59 16.82 8.26
CA ILE A 103 -5.66 16.43 7.35
C ILE A 103 -5.85 17.47 6.24
N LEU A 104 -5.86 18.76 6.59
CA LEU A 104 -6.03 19.84 5.61
C LEU A 104 -4.86 19.90 4.62
N ILE A 105 -3.63 19.77 5.11
CA ILE A 105 -2.42 19.76 4.27
C ILE A 105 -2.45 18.56 3.32
N CYS A 106 -2.73 17.36 3.83
CA CYS A 106 -2.85 16.15 3.01
C CYS A 106 -3.98 16.27 1.97
N ALA A 107 -5.13 16.83 2.33
CA ALA A 107 -6.24 17.04 1.39
C ALA A 107 -5.84 17.97 0.24
N LEU A 108 -5.18 19.10 0.55
CA LEU A 108 -4.68 20.03 -0.47
C LEU A 108 -3.66 19.36 -1.40
N LEU A 109 -2.69 18.63 -0.85
CA LEU A 109 -1.68 17.92 -1.64
C LEU A 109 -2.31 16.88 -2.56
N ASN A 110 -3.29 16.10 -2.07
CA ASN A 110 -4.00 15.11 -2.90
C ASN A 110 -4.78 15.79 -4.04
N LEU A 111 -5.42 16.93 -3.79
CA LEU A 111 -6.09 17.71 -4.83
C LEU A 111 -5.11 18.19 -5.92
N LEU A 112 -3.94 18.66 -5.51
CA LEU A 112 -2.90 19.12 -6.44
C LEU A 112 -2.33 17.96 -7.26
N VAL A 113 -2.11 16.79 -6.65
CA VAL A 113 -1.63 15.59 -7.34
C VAL A 113 -2.68 15.06 -8.33
N GLY A 114 -3.97 15.21 -8.04
CA GLY A 114 -5.05 14.83 -8.96
C GLY A 114 -5.01 15.54 -10.32
N ILE A 115 -4.44 16.76 -10.39
CA ILE A 115 -4.38 17.55 -11.62
C ILE A 115 -3.49 16.86 -12.69
N PRO A 116 -2.21 16.50 -12.41
CA PRO A 116 -1.39 15.72 -13.33
C PRO A 116 -2.03 14.42 -13.82
N PHE A 117 -2.77 13.71 -12.97
CA PHE A 117 -3.40 12.44 -13.36
C PHE A 117 -4.42 12.59 -14.49
N TRP A 118 -5.03 13.76 -14.67
CA TRP A 118 -5.92 14.03 -15.80
C TRP A 118 -5.19 14.12 -17.15
N PHE A 119 -3.89 14.35 -17.13
CA PHE A 119 -3.05 14.44 -18.34
C PHE A 119 -2.37 13.12 -18.69
N LEU A 120 -2.60 12.06 -17.92
CA LEU A 120 -1.97 10.76 -18.15
C LEU A 120 -2.57 10.10 -19.42
N PRO A 121 -1.74 9.60 -20.36
CA PRO A 121 -2.22 9.01 -21.60
C PRO A 121 -3.04 7.74 -21.33
N LYS A 122 -4.17 7.61 -22.03
CA LYS A 122 -5.11 6.49 -21.90
C LYS A 122 -4.50 5.12 -22.26
N SER A 123 -3.45 5.11 -23.07
CA SER A 123 -2.71 3.92 -23.46
C SER A 123 -1.27 4.32 -23.73
N LEU A 124 -0.33 3.53 -23.20
CA LEU A 124 1.07 3.58 -23.56
C LEU A 124 1.36 2.45 -24.54
N VAL A 125 2.42 2.59 -25.33
CA VAL A 125 2.93 1.48 -26.13
C VAL A 125 3.62 0.52 -25.17
N LYS A 126 3.37 -0.79 -25.31
CA LYS A 126 4.06 -1.78 -24.49
C LYS A 126 5.56 -1.70 -24.73
N GLU A 127 6.34 -1.79 -23.65
CA GLU A 127 7.80 -1.70 -23.74
C GLU A 127 8.34 -2.74 -24.73
N GLY A 128 8.98 -2.30 -25.81
CA GLY A 128 9.53 -3.14 -26.87
C GLY A 128 8.64 -3.35 -28.09
N GLU A 129 7.39 -2.86 -28.08
CA GLU A 129 6.57 -2.72 -29.28
C GLU A 129 6.82 -1.31 -29.86
N THR A 130 7.06 -1.22 -31.17
CA THR A 130 7.15 0.08 -31.85
C THR A 130 5.81 0.33 -32.53
N ASN A 131 5.23 1.52 -32.36
CA ASN A 131 4.05 1.94 -33.12
C ASN A 131 4.42 2.02 -34.61
N GLU A 132 4.15 0.97 -35.37
CA GLU A 132 3.80 1.19 -36.77
C GLU A 132 2.39 1.81 -36.76
N PRO A 133 2.19 3.01 -37.35
CA PRO A 133 0.85 3.54 -37.50
C PRO A 133 0.07 2.56 -38.38
N GLU A 134 -1.06 2.05 -37.88
CA GLU A 134 -2.03 1.30 -38.69
C GLU A 134 -2.39 2.12 -39.93
N GLY A 135 -1.78 1.77 -41.05
CA GLY A 135 -1.77 2.61 -42.24
C GLY A 135 -1.18 1.89 -43.44
N THR A 136 -1.96 0.95 -44.00
CA THR A 136 -1.86 0.46 -45.38
C THR A 136 -0.53 -0.17 -45.82
N GLY A 137 -0.58 -1.48 -46.10
CA GLY A 137 0.27 -2.09 -47.11
C GLY A 137 1.11 -3.25 -46.60
N GLU A 138 0.71 -4.44 -47.03
CA GLU A 138 1.51 -5.65 -47.21
C GLU A 138 3.02 -5.41 -47.30
N LYS A 139 3.79 -6.18 -46.52
CA LYS A 139 4.99 -6.96 -46.93
C LYS A 139 5.56 -7.68 -45.71
N SER A 140 5.30 -8.98 -45.59
CA SER A 140 6.24 -10.04 -45.97
C SER A 140 7.46 -10.15 -45.06
N ALA A 141 7.35 -11.00 -44.03
CA ALA A 141 8.51 -11.76 -43.56
C ALA A 141 8.50 -13.13 -44.28
N ALA A 142 9.55 -13.34 -45.06
CA ALA A 142 9.83 -14.56 -45.81
C ALA A 142 10.16 -15.76 -44.87
N PRO A 143 10.13 -17.00 -45.39
CA PRO A 143 9.67 -18.18 -44.66
C PRO A 143 10.77 -18.97 -43.95
N LEU A 144 10.41 -19.59 -42.82
CA LEU A 144 11.01 -20.87 -42.42
C LEU A 144 10.02 -21.97 -42.81
N GLN A 145 10.41 -22.73 -43.83
CA GLN A 145 9.73 -23.92 -44.32
C GLN A 145 9.62 -24.99 -43.23
N GLU A 146 8.42 -25.51 -42.98
CA GLU A 146 8.07 -26.91 -43.32
C GLU A 146 6.56 -27.18 -43.15
N ASN A 147 5.98 -27.70 -44.24
CA ASN A 147 4.71 -28.42 -44.48
C ASN A 147 3.88 -28.86 -43.24
N ASP A 148 2.55 -28.86 -43.19
CA ASP A 148 1.58 -29.34 -44.20
C ASP A 148 0.12 -28.96 -43.77
N LYS A 149 -0.66 -28.36 -44.69
CA LYS A 149 -2.10 -28.62 -44.99
C LYS A 149 -3.28 -28.39 -44.00
N ASN A 150 -3.22 -27.53 -42.98
CA ASN A 150 -4.41 -27.27 -42.12
C ASN A 150 -4.95 -25.82 -42.04
N GLU A 151 -4.47 -24.88 -42.86
CA GLU A 151 -4.71 -23.44 -42.62
C GLU A 151 -6.02 -22.84 -43.18
N ALA A 152 -6.79 -23.53 -44.02
CA ALA A 152 -8.02 -22.93 -44.59
C ALA A 152 -9.20 -22.82 -43.60
N LYS A 153 -9.11 -23.42 -42.40
CA LYS A 153 -10.15 -23.30 -41.36
C LYS A 153 -9.82 -22.31 -40.24
N GLN A 154 -8.59 -21.79 -40.19
CA GLN A 154 -8.09 -21.01 -39.06
C GLN A 154 -8.22 -19.49 -39.27
N THR A 155 -8.18 -19.05 -40.54
CA THR A 155 -8.33 -17.64 -40.93
C THR A 155 -9.74 -17.09 -40.69
N ILE A 156 -10.79 -17.89 -40.93
CA ILE A 156 -12.18 -17.48 -40.62
C ILE A 156 -12.38 -17.33 -39.10
N HIS A 157 -11.67 -18.12 -38.29
CA HIS A 157 -11.77 -18.04 -36.84
C HIS A 157 -11.03 -16.81 -36.29
N ALA A 158 -9.92 -16.39 -36.91
CA ALA A 158 -9.10 -15.26 -36.49
C ALA A 158 -9.74 -13.89 -36.79
N GLU A 159 -10.38 -13.70 -37.95
CA GLU A 159 -11.18 -12.49 -38.24
C GLU A 159 -12.42 -12.40 -37.33
N GLN A 160 -13.02 -13.55 -36.96
CA GLN A 160 -14.13 -13.58 -36.02
C GLN A 160 -13.70 -13.16 -34.61
N TRP A 161 -12.48 -13.51 -34.16
CA TRP A 161 -11.94 -13.11 -32.85
C TRP A 161 -11.62 -11.62 -32.75
N SER A 162 -11.17 -10.97 -33.84
CA SER A 162 -10.86 -9.53 -33.84
C SER A 162 -12.12 -8.66 -33.87
N ILE A 163 -13.19 -9.10 -34.54
CA ILE A 163 -14.48 -8.41 -34.52
C ILE A 163 -15.21 -8.64 -33.18
N LEU A 164 -15.04 -9.82 -32.56
CA LEU A 164 -15.61 -10.13 -31.25
C LEU A 164 -14.97 -9.33 -30.10
N SER A 165 -13.66 -9.07 -30.16
CA SER A 165 -12.93 -8.32 -29.13
C SER A 165 -13.24 -6.82 -29.13
N ILE A 166 -13.59 -6.23 -30.29
CA ILE A 166 -13.99 -4.83 -30.41
C ILE A 166 -15.43 -4.63 -29.91
N LYS A 167 -16.35 -5.58 -30.17
CA LYS A 167 -17.75 -5.49 -29.74
C LYS A 167 -17.94 -5.71 -28.23
N HIS A 168 -17.00 -6.40 -27.57
CA HIS A 168 -17.07 -6.69 -26.13
C HIS A 168 -16.78 -5.49 -25.20
N ARG A 169 -16.33 -4.35 -25.74
CA ARG A 169 -15.87 -3.20 -24.94
C ARG A 169 -17.00 -2.28 -24.47
N THR A 170 -18.20 -2.35 -25.03
CA THR A 170 -19.29 -1.39 -24.74
C THR A 170 -20.52 -1.94 -23.99
N ASP A 171 -20.70 -3.27 -23.88
CA ASP A 171 -21.87 -3.89 -23.20
C ASP A 171 -21.47 -5.00 -22.20
N SER A 172 -20.42 -4.81 -21.39
CA SER A 172 -19.72 -5.90 -20.68
C SER A 172 -20.22 -6.28 -19.27
N TRP A 173 -21.29 -5.69 -18.75
CA TRP A 173 -21.75 -6.01 -17.38
C TRP A 173 -22.49 -7.36 -17.26
N PRO A 174 -23.36 -7.77 -18.20
CA PRO A 174 -24.13 -9.02 -18.07
C PRO A 174 -23.30 -10.30 -18.28
N TYR A 175 -22.17 -10.21 -18.97
CA TYR A 175 -21.33 -11.36 -19.35
C TYR A 175 -20.13 -11.57 -18.42
N PHE A 176 -19.69 -10.54 -17.68
CA PHE A 176 -18.54 -10.64 -16.78
C PHE A 176 -18.82 -11.49 -15.52
N ILE A 177 -19.98 -11.30 -14.90
CA ILE A 177 -20.36 -11.99 -13.65
C ILE A 177 -20.41 -13.52 -13.79
N PRO A 178 -21.05 -14.11 -14.82
CA PRO A 178 -21.13 -15.57 -14.94
C PRO A 178 -19.78 -16.25 -15.18
N ASP A 179 -18.79 -15.56 -15.76
CA ASP A 179 -17.43 -16.09 -15.95
C ASP A 179 -16.51 -15.82 -14.74
N PHE A 180 -16.78 -14.74 -14.01
CA PHE A 180 -16.01 -14.34 -12.82
C PHE A 180 -16.25 -15.26 -11.62
N ILE A 181 -17.49 -15.68 -11.37
CA ILE A 181 -17.83 -16.53 -10.21
C ILE A 181 -17.14 -17.91 -10.26
N PRO A 182 -17.14 -18.65 -11.39
CA PRO A 182 -16.37 -19.89 -11.51
C PRO A 182 -14.86 -19.69 -11.31
N PHE A 183 -14.30 -18.60 -11.84
CA PHE A 183 -12.89 -18.27 -11.66
C PHE A 183 -12.54 -18.02 -10.19
N LEU A 184 -13.35 -17.20 -9.50
CA LEU A 184 -13.21 -16.99 -8.06
C LEU A 184 -13.29 -18.31 -7.30
N LYS A 185 -14.26 -19.16 -7.63
CA LYS A 185 -14.42 -20.47 -6.98
C LYS A 185 -13.19 -21.35 -7.18
N ALA A 186 -12.63 -21.39 -8.39
CA ALA A 186 -11.40 -22.13 -8.68
C ALA A 186 -10.21 -21.60 -7.88
N LEU A 187 -10.11 -20.28 -7.75
CA LEU A 187 -9.06 -19.62 -6.98
C LEU A 187 -9.15 -19.93 -5.49
N PHE A 188 -10.36 -19.89 -4.90
CA PHE A 188 -10.59 -20.29 -3.50
C PHE A 188 -10.35 -21.78 -3.23
N HIS A 189 -10.48 -22.65 -4.22
CA HIS A 189 -10.17 -24.08 -4.09
C HIS A 189 -8.69 -24.41 -4.31
N ASN A 190 -7.86 -23.44 -4.73
CA ASN A 190 -6.44 -23.64 -4.89
C ASN A 190 -5.75 -23.56 -3.51
N PRO A 191 -5.25 -24.68 -2.95
CA PRO A 191 -4.71 -24.71 -1.59
C PRO A 191 -3.44 -23.86 -1.45
N VAL A 192 -2.61 -23.77 -2.49
CA VAL A 192 -1.38 -22.97 -2.47
C VAL A 192 -1.72 -21.48 -2.38
N TYR A 193 -2.69 -21.03 -3.18
CA TYR A 193 -3.16 -19.66 -3.16
C TYR A 193 -3.79 -19.28 -1.81
N MET A 194 -4.64 -20.16 -1.26
CA MET A 194 -5.26 -19.93 0.04
C MET A 194 -4.24 -19.86 1.18
N LEU A 195 -3.23 -20.75 1.18
CA LEU A 195 -2.13 -20.69 2.15
C LEU A 195 -1.34 -19.38 2.02
N PHE A 196 -1.06 -18.96 0.78
CA PHE A 196 -0.37 -17.69 0.53
C PHE A 196 -1.16 -16.48 1.05
N ILE A 197 -2.48 -16.44 0.82
CA ILE A 197 -3.36 -15.40 1.39
C ILE A 197 -3.32 -15.44 2.92
N CYS A 198 -3.48 -16.60 3.54
CA CYS A 198 -3.49 -16.73 5.00
C CYS A 198 -2.18 -16.20 5.60
N ILE A 199 -1.03 -16.58 5.04
CA ILE A 199 0.28 -16.09 5.47
C ILE A 199 0.37 -14.58 5.30
N THR A 200 -0.04 -14.05 4.14
CA THR A 200 0.01 -12.61 3.84
C THR A 200 -0.86 -11.82 4.81
N ILE A 201 -2.09 -12.27 5.10
CA ILE A 201 -2.99 -11.61 6.06
C ILE A 201 -2.35 -11.57 7.45
N LEU A 202 -1.77 -12.68 7.91
CA LEU A 202 -1.12 -12.73 9.22
C LEU A 202 0.10 -11.79 9.29
N GLN A 203 0.93 -11.77 8.25
CA GLN A 203 2.11 -10.91 8.18
C GLN A 203 1.72 -9.42 8.14
N PHE A 204 0.80 -9.02 7.27
CA PHE A 204 0.34 -7.64 7.19
C PHE A 204 -0.40 -7.20 8.45
N SER A 205 -1.22 -8.06 9.06
CA SER A 205 -1.90 -7.74 10.32
C SER A 205 -0.90 -7.51 11.46
N ALA A 206 0.16 -8.33 11.55
CA ALA A 206 1.21 -8.15 12.54
C ALA A 206 2.00 -6.85 12.31
N PHE A 207 2.30 -6.54 11.05
CA PHE A 207 2.97 -5.30 10.65
C PHE A 207 2.13 -4.05 10.98
N ASP A 208 0.85 -4.04 10.59
CA ASP A 208 -0.07 -2.93 10.84
C ASP A 208 -0.30 -2.73 12.35
N GLY A 209 -0.43 -3.82 13.10
CA GLY A 209 -0.53 -3.78 14.56
C GLY A 209 0.73 -3.18 15.19
N MET A 210 1.92 -3.59 14.74
CA MET A 210 3.18 -3.03 15.21
C MET A 210 3.23 -1.53 14.94
N ILE A 211 3.00 -1.08 13.70
CA ILE A 211 3.07 0.34 13.35
C ILE A 211 2.03 1.18 14.10
N SER A 212 0.81 0.68 14.26
CA SER A 212 -0.28 1.44 14.88
C SER A 212 -0.08 1.64 16.38
N PHE A 213 0.44 0.63 17.08
CA PHE A 213 0.60 0.66 18.54
C PHE A 213 2.00 1.05 19.00
N MET A 214 3.02 0.97 18.14
CA MET A 214 4.41 1.34 18.49
C MET A 214 4.55 2.79 19.00
N PRO A 215 3.93 3.83 18.40
CA PRO A 215 4.10 5.19 18.92
C PRO A 215 3.63 5.29 20.36
N LYS A 216 2.46 4.68 20.65
CA LYS A 216 1.90 4.69 21.99
C LYS A 216 2.72 3.87 22.98
N TYR A 217 3.26 2.74 22.52
CA TYR A 217 4.20 1.95 23.31
C TYR A 217 5.43 2.78 23.70
N LEU A 218 6.00 3.56 22.77
CA LEU A 218 7.15 4.44 23.04
C LEU A 218 6.81 5.57 24.02
N GLU A 219 5.62 6.16 23.91
CA GLU A 219 5.15 7.17 24.87
C GLU A 219 5.04 6.58 26.29
N GLN A 220 4.42 5.41 26.44
CA GLN A 220 4.10 4.84 27.75
C GLN A 220 5.31 4.18 28.43
N GLN A 221 6.15 3.48 27.67
CA GLN A 221 7.29 2.76 28.24
C GLN A 221 8.54 3.64 28.37
N PHE A 222 8.78 4.54 27.42
CA PHE A 222 10.00 5.35 27.38
C PHE A 222 9.76 6.83 27.71
N GLY A 223 8.52 7.23 28.04
CA GLY A 223 8.18 8.61 28.41
C GLY A 223 8.44 9.62 27.29
N LYS A 224 8.45 9.16 26.04
CA LYS A 224 8.65 10.04 24.88
C LYS A 224 7.40 10.85 24.58
N SER A 225 7.58 12.05 24.04
CA SER A 225 6.47 12.83 23.51
C SER A 225 5.85 12.11 22.30
N ALA A 226 4.58 12.40 22.01
CA ALA A 226 3.91 11.82 20.84
C ALA A 226 4.63 12.20 19.53
N SER A 227 5.11 13.44 19.40
CA SER A 227 5.86 13.91 18.23
C SER A 227 7.18 13.16 18.06
N ASP A 228 7.96 12.98 19.12
CA ASP A 228 9.24 12.25 19.07
C ASP A 228 9.03 10.77 18.71
N ALA A 229 8.00 10.13 19.28
CA ALA A 229 7.68 8.73 19.01
C ALA A 229 7.31 8.52 17.53
N ILE A 230 6.46 9.38 16.98
CA ILE A 230 6.06 9.37 15.57
C ILE A 230 7.29 9.62 14.66
N PHE A 231 8.12 10.60 15.01
CA PHE A 231 9.34 10.91 14.27
C PHE A 231 10.31 9.74 14.21
N LEU A 232 10.58 9.10 15.36
CA LEU A 232 11.45 7.95 15.47
C LEU A 232 10.99 6.80 14.57
N ILE A 233 9.69 6.50 14.58
CA ILE A 233 9.12 5.44 13.74
C ILE A 233 9.30 5.78 12.26
N GLY A 234 9.05 7.02 11.87
CA GLY A 234 9.24 7.47 10.49
C GLY A 234 10.69 7.34 10.02
N VAL A 235 11.64 7.83 10.80
CA VAL A 235 13.06 7.88 10.41
C VAL A 235 13.75 6.52 10.48
N TYR A 236 13.41 5.68 11.45
CA TYR A 236 14.08 4.37 11.61
C TYR A 236 13.47 3.27 10.74
N ASN A 237 12.14 3.15 10.67
CA ASN A 237 11.52 2.00 10.00
C ASN A 237 11.42 2.20 8.48
N LEU A 238 11.01 3.39 8.03
CA LEU A 238 10.59 3.55 6.63
C LEU A 238 11.74 3.57 5.63
N PRO A 239 12.93 4.15 5.91
CA PRO A 239 14.08 4.01 5.02
C PRO A 239 14.52 2.55 4.83
N VAL A 240 14.43 1.74 5.90
CA VAL A 240 14.76 0.31 5.84
C VAL A 240 13.79 -0.44 4.92
N LEU A 241 12.48 -0.13 5.01
CA LEU A 241 11.48 -0.69 4.09
C LEU A 241 11.73 -0.28 2.64
N CYS A 242 12.06 0.99 2.38
CA CYS A 242 12.39 1.46 1.03
C CYS A 242 13.58 0.71 0.43
N VAL A 243 14.65 0.52 1.21
CA VAL A 243 15.82 -0.26 0.78
C VAL A 243 15.43 -1.72 0.54
N GLY A 244 14.60 -2.31 1.40
CA GLY A 244 14.09 -3.68 1.25
C GLY A 244 13.33 -3.89 -0.06
N TYR A 245 12.32 -3.06 -0.33
CA TYR A 245 11.54 -3.15 -1.58
C TYR A 245 12.42 -2.96 -2.82
N PHE A 246 13.21 -1.89 -2.85
CA PHE A 246 14.04 -1.57 -4.01
C PHE A 246 15.11 -2.64 -4.28
N SER A 247 15.83 -3.07 -3.23
CA SER A 247 16.85 -4.12 -3.35
C SER A 247 16.25 -5.47 -3.71
N GLY A 248 15.07 -5.83 -3.19
CA GLY A 248 14.34 -7.05 -3.53
C GLY A 248 13.98 -7.11 -5.02
N GLY A 249 13.41 -6.03 -5.58
CA GLY A 249 13.09 -5.97 -7.01
C GLY A 249 14.32 -5.99 -7.91
N LEU A 250 15.38 -5.26 -7.52
CA LEU A 250 16.65 -5.27 -8.26
C LEU A 250 17.29 -6.66 -8.24
N PHE A 251 17.23 -7.36 -7.10
CA PHE A 251 17.73 -8.71 -6.93
C PHE A 251 16.96 -9.70 -7.82
N MET A 252 15.63 -9.64 -7.83
CA MET A 252 14.80 -10.48 -8.70
C MET A 252 15.09 -10.25 -10.19
N LYS A 253 15.24 -8.99 -10.62
CA LYS A 253 15.56 -8.64 -12.01
C LYS A 253 16.96 -9.08 -12.41
N LYS A 254 17.98 -8.79 -11.59
CA LYS A 254 19.39 -9.04 -11.93
C LYS A 254 19.71 -10.53 -12.03
N PHE A 255 19.13 -11.35 -11.16
CA PHE A 255 19.41 -12.79 -11.10
C PHE A 255 18.40 -13.65 -11.87
N LYS A 256 17.39 -13.03 -12.50
CA LYS A 256 16.30 -13.71 -13.25
C LYS A 256 15.74 -14.91 -12.47
N ILE A 257 15.38 -14.65 -11.23
CA ILE A 257 15.04 -15.69 -10.25
C ILE A 257 13.73 -16.37 -10.66
N ASN A 258 13.73 -17.71 -10.71
CA ASN A 258 12.52 -18.48 -10.96
C ASN A 258 11.59 -18.46 -9.73
N ILE A 259 10.28 -18.60 -9.93
CA ILE A 259 9.25 -18.61 -8.88
C ILE A 259 9.59 -19.60 -7.75
N TYR A 260 10.08 -20.80 -8.09
CA TYR A 260 10.50 -21.78 -7.08
C TYR A 260 11.70 -21.32 -6.25
N GLN A 261 12.69 -20.69 -6.89
CA GLN A 261 13.85 -20.13 -6.19
C GLN A 261 13.44 -18.96 -5.30
N ALA A 262 12.55 -18.08 -5.79
CA ALA A 262 12.01 -16.97 -5.02
C ALA A 262 11.26 -17.45 -3.78
N ALA A 263 10.43 -18.50 -3.91
CA ALA A 263 9.73 -19.11 -2.78
C ALA A 263 10.69 -19.69 -1.73
N ASN A 264 11.76 -20.37 -2.17
CA ASN A 264 12.77 -20.90 -1.26
C ASN A 264 13.50 -19.77 -0.51
N ILE A 265 13.89 -18.70 -1.22
CA ILE A 265 14.52 -17.52 -0.61
C ILE A 265 13.58 -16.87 0.42
N ALA A 266 12.31 -16.67 0.06
CA ALA A 266 11.31 -16.09 0.97
C ALA A 266 11.14 -16.91 2.25
N PHE A 267 11.16 -18.24 2.15
CA PHE A 267 11.11 -19.14 3.31
C PHE A 267 12.31 -18.93 4.25
N TRP A 268 13.53 -18.92 3.72
CA TRP A 268 14.74 -18.72 4.54
C TRP A 268 14.80 -17.34 5.17
N VAL A 269 14.38 -16.30 4.45
CA VAL A 269 14.30 -14.93 4.98
C VAL A 269 13.27 -14.84 6.11
N SER A 270 12.09 -15.44 5.93
CA SER A 270 11.04 -15.45 6.96
C SER A 270 11.47 -16.24 8.21
N LEU A 271 12.20 -17.34 8.03
CA LEU A 271 12.75 -18.11 9.14
C LEU A 271 13.81 -17.30 9.91
N LEU A 272 14.68 -16.59 9.19
CA LEU A 272 15.68 -15.72 9.81
C LEU A 272 15.02 -14.58 10.60
N GLU A 273 14.01 -13.93 10.03
CA GLU A 273 13.20 -12.90 10.70
C GLU A 273 12.63 -13.44 12.02
N TYR A 274 11.98 -14.61 11.98
CA TYR A 274 11.45 -15.25 13.19
C TYR A 274 12.53 -15.50 14.25
N LEU A 275 13.70 -16.02 13.84
CA LEU A 275 14.81 -16.29 14.76
C LEU A 275 15.37 -15.00 15.38
N LEU A 276 15.42 -13.90 14.63
CA LEU A 276 15.86 -12.60 15.14
C LEU A 276 14.86 -12.01 16.14
N TYR A 277 13.56 -12.06 15.84
CA TYR A 277 12.53 -11.63 16.80
C TYR A 277 12.50 -12.50 18.05
N PHE A 278 12.68 -13.81 17.88
CA PHE A 278 12.80 -14.73 19.00
C PHE A 278 14.02 -14.39 19.85
N ALA A 279 15.19 -14.12 19.26
CA ALA A 279 16.38 -13.70 20.01
C ALA A 279 16.19 -12.35 20.73
N ALA A 280 15.47 -11.40 20.12
CA ALA A 280 15.13 -10.12 20.73
C ALA A 280 14.24 -10.27 21.98
N TYR A 281 13.47 -11.36 22.09
CA TYR A 281 12.72 -11.64 23.32
C TYR A 281 13.64 -11.82 24.54
N TRP A 282 14.90 -12.25 24.36
CA TRP A 282 15.85 -12.38 25.47
C TRP A 282 16.41 -11.04 25.96
N THR A 283 16.24 -9.95 25.21
CA THR A 283 16.74 -8.62 25.61
C THR A 283 15.74 -7.86 26.48
N VAL A 284 14.97 -8.56 27.35
CA VAL A 284 13.93 -7.96 28.20
C VAL A 284 14.50 -6.82 29.04
N CYS A 285 13.90 -5.64 28.92
CA CYS A 285 14.06 -4.54 29.87
C CYS A 285 13.04 -4.68 31.01
N ASP A 286 13.37 -4.14 32.19
CA ASP A 286 12.43 -4.06 33.30
C ASP A 286 11.16 -3.31 32.88
N THR A 287 10.00 -3.86 33.24
CA THR A 287 8.70 -3.26 32.91
C THR A 287 8.54 -1.91 33.61
N SER A 288 8.11 -0.88 32.88
CA SER A 288 7.82 0.42 33.49
C SER A 288 6.73 0.29 34.58
N PRO A 289 6.90 0.92 35.76
CA PRO A 289 5.93 0.83 36.83
C PRO A 289 4.63 1.55 36.45
N VAL A 290 3.53 0.80 36.32
CA VAL A 290 2.19 1.31 36.07
C VAL A 290 1.40 1.35 37.39
N ALA A 291 0.99 2.55 37.79
CA ALA A 291 0.14 2.76 38.96
C ALA A 291 -1.17 1.95 38.84
N GLY A 292 -1.47 1.16 39.87
CA GLY A 292 -2.64 0.27 39.93
C GLY A 292 -2.44 -1.13 39.34
N LEU A 293 -1.33 -1.38 38.64
CA LEU A 293 -1.01 -2.69 38.04
C LEU A 293 0.26 -3.30 38.62
N THR A 294 1.36 -2.55 38.65
CA THR A 294 2.66 -3.02 39.17
C THR A 294 3.12 -2.26 40.41
N VAL A 295 2.53 -1.10 40.70
CA VAL A 295 2.76 -0.30 41.92
C VAL A 295 1.43 0.25 42.45
N SER A 296 1.29 0.41 43.77
CA SER A 296 0.06 0.95 44.39
C SER A 296 -0.12 2.44 44.08
N TYR A 297 -1.37 2.92 44.09
CA TYR A 297 -1.77 4.33 43.86
C TYR A 297 -1.36 5.29 45.00
N GLN A 298 -0.23 5.06 45.68
CA GLN A 298 0.24 5.96 46.75
C GLN A 298 0.88 7.22 46.20
#